data_AF-A0A6P3RR27-F1
#
_entry.id   AF-A0A6P3RR27-F1
#
_cell.length_a   1.000
_cell.length_b   1.000
_cell.length_c   1.000
_cell.angle_alpha   90.00
_cell.angle_beta   90.00
_cell.angle_gamma   90.00
#
_symmetry.space_group_name_H-M   'P 1'
#
loop_
_entity.id
_entity.type
_entity.pdbx_description
1 polymer ?
#
loop_
_entity_poly.entity_id
_entity_poly.type
_entity_poly.pdbx_seq_one_letter_code
_entity_poly.pdbx_strand_id
1 'polypeptide(L)'
;WLQNMLGQVLDALEYLHQLDIIHRNLKPSNIALVSSNHCKLQDLSSEVLMTHKAKWNIRAEEDPVQKSWMAPEALNFSFSKKADIWSLGCIILDMVSCSFLDASEAMLLRKSIRSLPGGLRSVLSTMEGRRIPQAKTFSALLPQMLQPEPSERIAV
;
A
#
# COMPACT_ATOMS: atom_id res chain seq x y z
N TRP A 1 -7.29 6.51 -16.51
CA TRP A 1 -7.81 5.54 -15.54
C TRP A 1 -6.96 5.49 -14.26
N LEU A 2 -5.70 5.05 -14.31
CA LEU A 2 -4.82 4.89 -13.12
C LEU A 2 -4.74 6.14 -12.22
N GLN A 3 -4.40 7.29 -12.79
CA GLN A 3 -4.30 8.56 -12.04
C GLN A 3 -5.62 8.95 -11.37
N ASN A 4 -6.74 8.72 -12.06
CA ASN A 4 -8.06 9.06 -11.56
C ASN A 4 -8.48 8.14 -10.41
N MET A 5 -8.11 6.86 -10.46
CA MET A 5 -8.31 5.92 -9.33
C MET A 5 -7.43 6.32 -8.14
N LEU A 6 -6.14 6.60 -8.38
CA LEU A 6 -5.22 7.02 -7.33
C LEU A 6 -5.64 8.34 -6.65
N GLY A 7 -6.11 9.32 -7.43
CA GLY A 7 -6.64 10.56 -6.89
C GLY A 7 -7.83 10.31 -5.96
N GLN A 8 -8.80 9.50 -6.37
CA GLN A 8 -9.95 9.15 -5.53
C GLN A 8 -9.57 8.39 -4.26
N VAL A 9 -8.57 7.51 -4.33
CA VAL A 9 -8.05 6.82 -3.13
C VAL A 9 -7.36 7.80 -2.19
N LEU A 10 -6.57 8.74 -2.73
CA LEU A 10 -5.93 9.79 -1.93
C LEU A 10 -6.96 10.71 -1.27
N ASP A 11 -7.95 11.20 -2.01
CA ASP A 11 -9.03 12.04 -1.48
C ASP A 11 -9.78 11.31 -0.34
N ALA A 12 -10.05 10.02 -0.52
CA ALA A 12 -10.71 9.21 0.50
C ALA A 12 -9.82 9.00 1.75
N LEU A 13 -8.52 8.75 1.57
CA LEU A 13 -7.59 8.62 2.70
C LEU A 13 -7.43 9.96 3.43
N GLU A 14 -7.31 11.07 2.72
CA GLU A 14 -7.24 12.41 3.30
C GLU A 14 -8.47 12.68 4.17
N TYR A 15 -9.66 12.43 3.64
CA TYR A 15 -10.91 12.59 4.37
C TYR A 15 -10.95 11.74 5.66
N LEU A 16 -10.56 10.46 5.59
CA LEU A 16 -10.48 9.61 6.78
C LEU A 16 -9.46 10.14 7.79
N HIS A 17 -8.29 10.53 7.31
CA HIS A 17 -7.18 11.00 8.14
C HIS A 17 -7.51 12.34 8.83
N GLN A 18 -8.29 13.22 8.20
CA GLN A 18 -8.82 14.45 8.83
C GLN A 18 -9.79 14.15 9.97
N LEU A 19 -10.54 13.04 9.90
CA LEU A 19 -11.42 12.55 10.96
C LEU A 19 -10.71 11.67 12.01
N ASP A 20 -9.38 11.59 11.94
CA ASP A 20 -8.53 10.71 12.76
C ASP A 20 -8.84 9.21 12.61
N ILE A 21 -9.41 8.83 11.47
CA ILE A 21 -9.69 7.44 11.11
C ILE A 21 -8.54 6.91 10.26
N ILE A 22 -7.99 5.75 10.63
CA ILE A 22 -6.97 5.03 9.85
C ILE A 22 -7.66 3.83 9.18
N HIS A 23 -7.39 3.56 7.90
CA HIS A 23 -8.03 2.44 7.19
C HIS A 23 -7.51 1.08 7.68
N ARG A 24 -6.19 0.96 7.95
CA ARG A 24 -5.50 -0.21 8.56
C ARG A 24 -5.54 -1.52 7.76
N ASN A 25 -6.24 -1.56 6.64
CA ASN A 25 -6.44 -2.74 5.78
C ASN A 25 -6.58 -2.33 4.30
N LEU A 26 -5.81 -1.33 3.89
CA LEU A 26 -5.79 -0.89 2.51
C LEU A 26 -5.05 -1.91 1.65
N LYS A 27 -5.72 -2.44 0.63
CA LYS A 27 -5.23 -3.44 -0.32
C LYS A 27 -6.08 -3.41 -1.60
N PRO A 28 -5.64 -4.00 -2.73
CA PRO A 28 -6.37 -3.93 -3.99
C PRO A 28 -7.82 -4.41 -3.90
N SER A 29 -8.11 -5.48 -3.16
CA SER A 29 -9.47 -6.00 -3.00
C SER A 29 -10.40 -5.06 -2.21
N ASN A 30 -9.85 -4.07 -1.52
CA ASN A 30 -10.59 -3.09 -0.72
C ASN A 30 -10.77 -1.76 -1.47
N ILE A 31 -10.45 -1.72 -2.77
CA ILE A 31 -10.77 -0.62 -3.68
C ILE A 31 -11.81 -1.13 -4.67
N ALA A 32 -13.08 -0.82 -4.43
CA ALA A 32 -14.19 -1.26 -5.26
C ALA A 32 -14.39 -0.30 -6.45
N LEU A 33 -14.42 -0.83 -7.66
CA LEU A 33 -14.83 -0.07 -8.85
C LEU A 33 -16.36 -0.01 -8.89
N VAL A 34 -16.91 1.19 -8.81
CA VAL A 34 -18.36 1.44 -8.84
C VAL A 34 -18.82 1.76 -10.27
N SER A 35 -17.95 2.38 -11.07
CA SER A 35 -18.16 2.60 -12.51
C SER A 35 -16.81 2.73 -13.21
N SER A 36 -16.80 2.92 -14.53
CA SER A 36 -15.58 2.97 -15.35
C SER A 36 -14.51 3.96 -14.83
N ASN A 37 -14.93 5.05 -14.18
CA ASN A 37 -14.04 6.08 -13.65
C ASN A 37 -14.30 6.40 -12.17
N HIS A 38 -15.01 5.56 -11.42
CA HIS A 38 -15.29 5.82 -10.01
C HIS A 38 -14.93 4.63 -9.14
N CYS A 39 -14.16 4.86 -8.08
CA CYS A 39 -13.84 3.85 -7.08
C CYS A 39 -14.20 4.31 -5.67
N LYS A 40 -14.42 3.35 -4.77
CA LYS A 40 -14.66 3.59 -3.35
C LYS A 40 -13.79 2.68 -2.49
N LEU A 41 -13.34 3.21 -1.36
CA LEU A 41 -12.72 2.39 -0.31
C LEU A 41 -13.80 1.62 0.46
N GLN A 42 -13.48 0.40 0.86
CA GLN A 42 -14.35 -0.47 1.64
C GLN A 42 -13.53 -1.23 2.70
N ASP A 43 -14.23 -1.92 3.62
CA ASP A 43 -13.59 -2.78 4.63
C ASP A 43 -12.61 -1.99 5.54
N LEU A 44 -13.11 -0.87 6.06
CA LEU A 44 -12.48 -0.10 7.14
C LEU A 44 -12.37 -1.00 8.37
N SER A 45 -11.15 -1.31 8.78
CA SER A 45 -10.92 -2.12 9.97
C SER A 45 -11.28 -1.32 11.22
N SER A 46 -12.32 -1.77 11.94
CA SER A 46 -12.75 -1.15 13.19
C SER A 46 -11.64 -1.21 14.25
N GLU A 47 -11.39 -0.08 14.90
CA GLU A 47 -10.44 0.02 16.02
C GLU A 47 -10.77 -0.93 17.17
N VAL A 48 -12.07 -1.17 17.43
CA VAL A 48 -12.55 -2.11 18.45
C VAL A 48 -12.12 -3.55 18.14
N LEU A 49 -12.12 -3.95 16.87
CA LEU A 49 -11.62 -5.26 16.44
C LEU A 49 -10.10 -5.39 16.60
N MET A 50 -9.39 -4.26 16.70
CA MET A 50 -7.94 -4.16 16.87
C MET A 50 -7.54 -3.77 18.30
N THR A 51 -8.36 -4.03 19.31
CA THR A 51 -7.96 -3.85 20.73
C THR A 51 -7.31 -5.11 21.32
N HIS A 52 -7.58 -6.28 20.74
CA HIS A 52 -7.05 -7.56 21.22
C HIS A 52 -5.87 -8.04 20.37
N LYS A 53 -4.64 -7.69 20.80
CA LYS A 53 -3.38 -8.17 20.20
C LYS A 53 -3.36 -9.70 19.99
N ALA A 54 -3.98 -10.46 20.89
CA ALA A 54 -4.11 -11.92 20.75
C ALA A 54 -5.02 -12.35 19.57
N LYS A 55 -6.17 -11.70 19.37
CA LYS A 55 -7.06 -11.96 18.22
C LYS A 55 -6.42 -11.49 16.92
N TRP A 56 -5.65 -10.41 16.97
CA TRP A 56 -4.85 -9.96 15.85
C TRP A 56 -3.80 -10.99 15.47
N ASN A 57 -2.97 -11.46 16.41
CA ASN A 57 -1.90 -12.43 16.13
C ASN A 57 -2.44 -13.70 15.45
N ILE A 58 -3.59 -14.21 15.87
CA ILE A 58 -4.27 -15.36 15.23
C ILE A 58 -4.62 -15.01 13.77
N ARG A 59 -5.32 -13.90 13.53
CA ARG A 59 -5.68 -13.44 12.17
C ARG A 59 -4.46 -13.09 11.32
N ALA A 60 -3.37 -12.72 11.98
CA ALA A 60 -2.12 -12.32 11.38
C ALA A 60 -1.31 -13.57 10.93
N GLU A 61 -1.35 -14.67 11.67
CA GLU A 61 -0.72 -15.94 11.29
C GLU A 61 -1.42 -16.63 10.10
N GLU A 62 -2.69 -16.32 9.85
CA GLU A 62 -3.52 -17.04 8.88
C GLU A 62 -3.27 -16.72 7.39
N ASP A 63 -2.65 -15.58 7.01
CA ASP A 63 -2.40 -15.30 5.58
C ASP A 63 -1.19 -14.35 5.30
N PRO A 64 -0.01 -14.92 4.97
CA PRO A 64 1.18 -14.17 4.57
C PRO A 64 1.00 -13.33 3.30
N VAL A 65 0.01 -13.63 2.46
CA VAL A 65 -0.31 -12.93 1.20
C VAL A 65 -1.11 -11.67 1.51
N GLN A 66 -2.15 -11.78 2.35
CA GLN A 66 -2.97 -10.63 2.74
C GLN A 66 -2.18 -9.55 3.46
N LYS A 67 -1.20 -9.95 4.28
CA LYS A 67 -0.31 -8.99 4.93
C LYS A 67 0.63 -8.26 4.00
N SER A 68 0.81 -8.68 2.75
CA SER A 68 1.90 -8.17 1.90
C SER A 68 1.82 -6.67 1.59
N TRP A 69 0.64 -6.04 1.73
CA TRP A 69 0.46 -4.59 1.60
C TRP A 69 0.61 -3.83 2.92
N MET A 70 0.71 -4.51 4.06
CA MET A 70 0.83 -3.85 5.36
C MET A 70 2.20 -3.21 5.56
N ALA A 71 2.19 -2.05 6.21
CA ALA A 71 3.40 -1.36 6.66
C ALA A 71 4.17 -2.18 7.71
N PRO A 72 5.51 -2.04 7.81
CA PRO A 72 6.31 -2.79 8.78
C PRO A 72 5.81 -2.62 10.22
N GLU A 73 5.47 -1.39 10.62
CA GLU A 73 4.98 -1.08 11.96
C GLU A 73 3.61 -1.72 12.25
N ALA A 74 2.76 -1.85 11.22
CA ALA A 74 1.43 -2.43 11.34
C ALA A 74 1.48 -3.94 11.59
N LEU A 75 2.57 -4.63 11.22
CA LEU A 75 2.80 -6.03 11.58
C LEU A 75 2.97 -6.20 13.10
N ASN A 76 3.47 -5.17 13.77
CA ASN A 76 3.65 -5.10 15.21
C ASN A 76 2.49 -4.40 15.94
N PHE A 77 1.34 -4.27 15.27
CA PHE A 77 0.14 -3.65 15.83
C PHE A 77 0.27 -2.15 16.13
N SER A 78 1.22 -1.48 15.47
CA SER A 78 1.35 -0.03 15.49
C SER A 78 0.73 0.54 14.23
N PHE A 79 -0.37 1.27 14.37
CA PHE A 79 -1.10 1.85 13.24
C PHE A 79 -0.98 3.36 13.26
N SER A 80 -0.77 3.93 12.08
CA SER A 80 -0.74 5.38 11.88
C SER A 80 -1.34 5.70 10.52
N LYS A 81 -1.67 6.97 10.28
CA LYS A 81 -2.05 7.49 8.96
C LYS A 81 -0.99 7.15 7.90
N LYS A 82 0.29 7.16 8.29
CA LYS A 82 1.43 6.76 7.44
C LYS A 82 1.37 5.28 7.04
N ALA A 83 0.77 4.40 7.84
CA ALA A 83 0.63 3.00 7.48
C ALA A 83 -0.26 2.81 6.23
N ASP A 84 -1.32 3.62 6.09
CA ASP A 84 -2.15 3.62 4.88
C ASP A 84 -1.36 4.12 3.65
N ILE A 85 -0.45 5.08 3.84
CA ILE A 85 0.43 5.58 2.76
C ILE A 85 1.38 4.51 2.26
N TRP A 86 1.95 3.70 3.16
CA TRP A 86 2.74 2.53 2.76
C TRP A 86 1.90 1.56 1.93
N SER A 87 0.69 1.24 2.40
CA SER A 87 -0.20 0.31 1.70
C SER A 87 -0.57 0.81 0.32
N LEU A 88 -0.83 2.11 0.16
CA LEU A 88 -1.03 2.72 -1.14
C LEU A 88 0.22 2.63 -2.03
N GLY A 89 1.41 2.83 -1.46
CA GLY A 89 2.69 2.64 -2.15
C GLY A 89 2.84 1.22 -2.69
N CYS A 90 2.46 0.20 -1.91
CA CYS A 90 2.45 -1.19 -2.37
C CYS A 90 1.45 -1.41 -3.52
N ILE A 91 0.26 -0.79 -3.47
CA ILE A 91 -0.74 -0.89 -4.54
C ILE A 91 -0.20 -0.25 -5.82
N ILE A 92 0.43 0.93 -5.73
CA ILE A 92 1.09 1.58 -6.88
C ILE A 92 2.18 0.69 -7.45
N LEU A 93 3.03 0.11 -6.59
CA LEU A 93 4.11 -0.79 -7.00
C LEU A 93 3.56 -1.99 -7.80
N ASP A 94 2.48 -2.59 -7.34
CA ASP A 94 1.83 -3.71 -8.04
C ASP A 94 1.32 -3.27 -9.41
N MET A 95 0.67 -2.11 -9.50
CA MET A 95 0.14 -1.60 -10.76
C MET A 95 1.22 -1.27 -11.80
N VAL A 96 2.37 -0.75 -11.36
CA VAL A 96 3.47 -0.43 -12.30
C VAL A 96 4.29 -1.66 -12.69
N SER A 97 4.22 -2.75 -11.91
CA SER A 97 5.01 -3.95 -12.13
C SER A 97 4.22 -5.15 -12.69
N CYS A 98 2.88 -5.11 -12.69
CA CYS A 98 2.02 -6.22 -13.08
C CYS A 98 2.18 -6.70 -14.53
N SER A 99 2.87 -5.94 -15.39
CA SER A 99 3.18 -6.35 -16.77
C SER A 99 4.44 -7.23 -16.87
N PHE A 100 5.19 -7.38 -15.79
CA PHE A 100 6.46 -8.11 -15.77
C PHE A 100 6.79 -8.84 -14.46
N LEU A 101 5.97 -8.70 -13.42
CA LEU A 101 6.01 -9.54 -12.23
C LEU A 101 4.70 -10.31 -12.10
N ASP A 102 4.81 -11.59 -11.74
CA ASP A 102 3.67 -12.38 -11.32
C ASP A 102 3.24 -12.05 -9.87
N ALA A 103 2.14 -12.66 -9.41
CA ALA A 103 1.60 -12.40 -8.07
C ALA A 103 2.56 -12.81 -6.95
N SER A 104 3.36 -13.87 -7.15
CA SER A 104 4.32 -14.38 -6.17
C SER A 104 5.55 -13.46 -6.10
N GLU A 105 6.07 -13.06 -7.26
CA GLU A 105 7.19 -12.13 -7.37
C GLU A 105 6.84 -10.76 -6.77
N ALA A 106 5.66 -10.23 -7.08
CA ALA A 106 5.18 -8.97 -6.51
C ALA A 106 5.05 -9.07 -4.97
N MET A 107 4.53 -10.19 -4.45
CA MET A 107 4.47 -10.42 -3.00
C MET A 107 5.86 -10.45 -2.37
N LEU A 108 6.81 -11.18 -2.96
CA LEU A 108 8.18 -11.29 -2.47
C LEU A 108 8.89 -9.93 -2.48
N LEU A 109 8.65 -9.13 -3.52
CA LEU A 109 9.16 -7.76 -3.62
C LEU A 109 8.60 -6.88 -2.50
N ARG A 110 7.28 -6.88 -2.26
CA ARG A 110 6.69 -6.11 -1.15
C ARG A 110 7.28 -6.52 0.20
N LYS A 111 7.51 -7.82 0.41
CA LYS A 111 8.16 -8.35 1.62
C LYS A 111 9.61 -7.89 1.75
N SER A 112 10.39 -7.91 0.66
CA SER A 112 11.80 -7.54 0.69
C SER A 112 12.02 -6.05 0.97
N ILE A 113 11.15 -5.18 0.43
CA ILE A 113 11.24 -3.72 0.62
C ILE A 113 11.12 -3.30 2.10
N ARG A 114 10.40 -4.08 2.93
CA ARG A 114 10.29 -3.82 4.37
C ARG A 114 11.63 -3.88 5.09
N SER A 115 12.49 -4.80 4.68
CA SER A 115 13.79 -5.05 5.30
C SER A 115 14.92 -4.35 4.55
N LEU A 116 14.75 -4.14 3.25
CA LEU A 116 15.78 -3.65 2.34
C LEU A 116 15.19 -2.62 1.36
N PRO A 117 15.21 -1.32 1.70
CA PRO A 117 14.67 -0.25 0.83
C PRO A 117 15.31 -0.21 -0.58
N GLY A 118 16.53 -0.72 -0.71
CA GLY A 118 17.22 -0.88 -1.99
C GLY A 118 16.51 -1.82 -2.98
N GLY A 119 15.55 -2.63 -2.53
CA GLY A 119 14.77 -3.55 -3.36
C GLY A 119 13.97 -2.88 -4.47
N LEU A 120 13.65 -1.58 -4.34
CA LEU A 120 12.94 -0.83 -5.37
C LEU A 120 13.79 -0.59 -6.64
N ARG A 121 15.12 -0.50 -6.52
CA ARG A 121 16.00 -0.04 -7.62
C ARG A 121 15.83 -0.86 -8.90
N SER A 122 15.76 -2.19 -8.77
CA SER A 122 15.60 -3.10 -9.92
C SER A 122 14.29 -2.86 -10.66
N VAL A 123 13.20 -2.67 -9.90
CA VAL A 123 11.85 -2.48 -10.44
C VAL A 123 11.73 -1.12 -11.10
N LEU A 124 12.29 -0.07 -10.48
CA LEU A 124 12.31 1.28 -11.05
C LEU A 124 13.08 1.32 -12.38
N SER A 125 14.24 0.67 -12.44
CA SER A 125 15.02 0.53 -13.69
C SER A 125 14.24 -0.22 -14.77
N THR A 126 13.58 -1.33 -14.40
CA THR A 126 12.76 -2.11 -15.33
C THR A 126 11.56 -1.31 -15.84
N MET A 127 10.90 -0.54 -14.97
CA MET A 127 9.78 0.34 -15.31
C MET A 127 10.18 1.41 -16.33
N GLU A 128 11.36 2.01 -16.17
CA GLU A 128 11.92 2.98 -17.11
C GLU A 128 12.27 2.34 -18.45
N GLY A 129 12.96 1.19 -18.44
CA GLY A 129 13.32 0.44 -19.65
C GLY A 129 12.11 -0.02 -20.46
N ARG A 130 11.01 -0.37 -19.79
CA ARG A 130 9.74 -0.78 -20.41
C ARG A 130 8.83 0.40 -20.78
N ARG A 131 9.23 1.65 -20.49
CA ARG A 131 8.45 2.87 -20.78
C ARG A 131 7.04 2.83 -20.20
N ILE A 132 6.90 2.33 -18.97
CA ILE A 132 5.60 2.32 -18.27
C ILE A 132 5.05 3.77 -18.18
N PRO A 133 3.75 3.99 -18.43
CA PRO A 133 3.16 5.32 -18.32
C PRO A 133 3.45 5.94 -16.95
N GLN A 134 3.87 7.21 -16.94
CA GLN A 134 4.17 7.97 -15.72
C GLN A 134 5.31 7.37 -14.88
N ALA A 135 6.19 6.55 -15.47
CA ALA A 135 7.36 5.97 -14.79
C ALA A 135 8.15 7.01 -13.98
N LYS A 136 8.41 8.21 -14.53
CA LYS A 136 9.11 9.28 -13.80
C LYS A 136 8.42 9.69 -12.50
N THR A 137 7.09 9.83 -12.54
CA THR A 137 6.29 10.21 -11.37
C THR A 137 6.35 9.11 -10.30
N PHE A 138 6.17 7.85 -10.70
CA PHE A 138 6.22 6.73 -9.76
C PHE A 138 7.64 6.46 -9.23
N SER A 139 8.69 6.69 -10.05
CA SER A 139 10.09 6.64 -9.61
C SER A 139 10.40 7.68 -8.54
N ALA A 140 9.72 8.83 -8.54
CA ALA A 140 9.87 9.85 -7.51
C ALA A 140 9.04 9.56 -6.25
N LEU A 141 7.82 9.01 -6.40
CA LEU A 141 6.87 8.79 -5.30
C LEU A 141 7.14 7.50 -4.51
N LEU A 142 7.37 6.37 -5.20
CA LEU A 142 7.50 5.07 -4.54
C LEU A 142 8.59 5.04 -3.46
N PRO A 143 9.79 5.63 -3.66
CA PRO A 143 10.80 5.71 -2.61
C PRO A 143 10.37 6.53 -1.39
N GLN A 144 9.46 7.50 -1.53
CA GLN A 144 8.97 8.32 -0.42
C GLN A 144 7.82 7.65 0.35
N MET A 145 7.02 6.83 -0.34
CA MET A 145 5.89 6.10 0.26
C MET A 145 6.33 4.80 0.94
N LEU A 146 7.36 4.14 0.41
CA LEU A 146 7.82 2.83 0.86
C LEU A 146 9.06 2.93 1.77
N GLN A 147 9.08 3.92 2.66
CA GLN A 147 10.05 4.03 3.75
C GLN A 147 9.63 3.16 4.93
N PRO A 148 10.50 2.25 5.42
CA PRO A 148 10.13 1.37 6.54
C PRO A 148 9.80 2.14 7.81
N GLU A 149 10.55 3.21 8.07
CA GLU A 149 10.31 4.09 9.22
C GLU A 149 9.18 5.10 8.89
N PRO A 150 8.08 5.14 9.68
CA PRO A 150 6.97 6.05 9.41
C PRO A 150 7.30 7.55 9.48
N SER A 151 8.34 7.94 10.24
CA SER A 151 8.79 9.34 10.32
C SER A 151 9.35 9.84 8.99
N GLU A 152 10.07 8.99 8.26
CA GLU A 152 10.69 9.28 6.97
C GLU A 152 9.71 9.17 5.79
N ARG A 153 8.52 8.60 6.05
CA ARG A 153 7.50 8.38 5.03
C ARG A 153 6.73 9.66 4.74
N ILE A 154 6.42 9.92 3.48
CA ILE A 154 5.57 11.06 3.08
C ILE A 154 4.17 10.97 3.73
N ALA A 155 3.53 12.13 3.95
CA ALA A 155 2.14 12.25 4.39
C ALA A 155 1.24 12.71 3.23
N VAL A 156 -0.06 12.47 3.36
CA VAL A 156 -1.08 13.15 2.54
C VAL A 156 -1.46 14.44 3.24
#